data_AF-A0A2V8R989-F1
#
_entry.id   AF-A0A2V8R989-F1
#
_cell.length_a   1.000
_cell.length_b   1.000
_cell.length_c   1.000
_cell.angle_alpha   90.00
_cell.angle_beta   90.00
_cell.angle_gamma   90.00
#
_symmetry.space_group_name_H-M   'P 1'
#
loop_
_entity.id
_entity.type
_entity.pdbx_description
1 polymer ?
#
loop_
_entity_poly.entity_id
_entity_poly.type
_entity_poly.pdbx_seq_one_letter_code
_entity_poly.pdbx_strand_id
1 'polypeptide(L)'
;MAEEKLPHLTEAHIRKLASGPSFERGETYYRDGAVLEPIRQAMELRAQCEGSDYEPYQVTATLAKGGIAETSCTCPYDHGGICKHTVALLLTYVHRPQTFRSIPPLAAMLAGRGQEELIALPSSAR
;
A
#
# COMPACT_ATOMS: atom_id res chain seq x y z
N MET A 1 12.29 -17.62 12.33
CA MET A 1 11.72 -16.35 11.83
C MET A 1 10.26 -16.63 11.57
N ALA A 2 9.35 -16.03 12.32
CA ALA A 2 7.93 -16.36 12.23
C ALA A 2 7.43 -15.96 10.84
N GLU A 3 6.81 -16.91 10.14
CA GLU A 3 5.98 -16.65 8.98
C GLU A 3 4.81 -15.81 9.48
N GLU A 4 4.94 -14.49 9.38
CA GLU A 4 3.92 -13.56 9.85
C GLU A 4 2.72 -13.72 8.93
N LYS A 5 1.74 -14.51 9.40
CA LYS A 5 0.55 -14.87 8.64
C LYS A 5 -0.19 -13.59 8.26
N LEU A 6 -0.12 -13.25 6.98
CA LEU A 6 -0.72 -12.03 6.45
C LEU A 6 -2.22 -12.00 6.77
N PRO A 7 -2.75 -10.84 7.19
CA PRO A 7 -4.16 -10.74 7.52
C PRO A 7 -5.01 -10.93 6.27
N HIS A 8 -6.08 -11.71 6.41
CA HIS A 8 -7.03 -11.90 5.33
C HIS A 8 -7.96 -10.68 5.25
N LEU A 9 -7.60 -9.72 4.39
CA LEU A 9 -8.45 -8.57 4.09
C LEU A 9 -9.58 -8.98 3.14
N THR A 10 -10.75 -8.35 3.27
CA THR A 10 -11.91 -8.59 2.40
C THR A 10 -12.45 -7.26 1.90
N GLU A 11 -13.21 -7.26 0.81
CA GLU A 11 -13.94 -6.07 0.34
C GLU A 11 -14.86 -5.49 1.42
N ALA A 12 -15.45 -6.33 2.27
CA ALA A 12 -16.33 -5.87 3.34
C ALA A 12 -15.59 -4.97 4.35
N HIS A 13 -14.29 -5.20 4.58
CA HIS A 13 -13.47 -4.31 5.39
C HIS A 13 -13.27 -2.95 4.70
N ILE A 14 -13.10 -2.95 3.38
CA ILE A 14 -12.90 -1.73 2.58
C ILE A 14 -14.20 -0.92 2.50
N ARG A 15 -15.35 -1.57 2.24
CA ARG A 15 -16.68 -0.93 2.16
C ARG A 15 -17.10 -0.24 3.45
N LYS A 16 -16.59 -0.67 4.61
CA LYS A 16 -16.84 0.00 5.90
C LYS A 16 -16.13 1.34 6.05
N LEU A 17 -15.06 1.57 5.28
CA LEU A 17 -14.23 2.78 5.36
C LEU A 17 -14.48 3.77 4.22
N ALA A 18 -15.07 3.31 3.11
CA ALA A 18 -15.34 4.12 1.94
C ALA A 18 -16.83 4.47 1.83
N SER A 19 -17.13 5.65 1.30
CA SER A 19 -18.47 5.93 0.77
C SER A 19 -18.72 5.06 -0.48
N GLY A 20 -19.99 4.83 -0.82
CA GLY A 20 -20.38 4.11 -2.04
C GLY A 20 -19.68 4.65 -3.30
N PRO A 21 -19.75 5.97 -3.58
CA PRO A 21 -19.08 6.56 -4.74
C PRO A 21 -17.56 6.42 -4.73
N SER A 22 -16.91 6.57 -3.57
CA SER A 22 -15.46 6.35 -3.46
C SER A 22 -15.08 4.90 -3.73
N PHE A 23 -15.91 3.95 -3.27
CA PHE A 23 -15.72 2.53 -3.52
C PHE A 23 -15.84 2.19 -5.01
N GLU A 24 -16.94 2.58 -5.65
CA GLU A 24 -17.21 2.31 -7.07
C GLU A 24 -16.11 2.88 -7.97
N ARG A 25 -15.64 4.09 -7.67
CA ARG A 25 -14.51 4.69 -8.38
C ARG A 25 -13.22 3.92 -8.11
N GLY A 26 -12.98 3.49 -6.88
CA GLY A 26 -11.82 2.66 -6.55
C GLY A 26 -11.81 1.33 -7.29
N GLU A 27 -12.96 0.69 -7.48
CA GLU A 27 -13.09 -0.51 -8.32
C GLU A 27 -12.69 -0.26 -9.76
N THR A 28 -13.07 0.88 -10.34
CA THR A 28 -12.63 1.29 -11.68
C THR A 28 -11.11 1.46 -11.73
N TYR A 29 -10.50 2.19 -10.79
CA TYR A 29 -9.04 2.40 -10.77
C TYR A 29 -8.28 1.08 -10.56
N TYR A 30 -8.80 0.16 -9.74
CA TYR A 30 -8.24 -1.18 -9.59
C TYR A 30 -8.31 -1.98 -10.90
N ARG A 31 -9.46 -1.95 -11.59
CA ARG A 31 -9.65 -2.67 -12.87
C ARG A 31 -8.75 -2.12 -13.98
N ASP A 32 -8.59 -0.80 -14.02
CA ASP A 32 -7.77 -0.10 -15.00
C ASP A 32 -6.26 -0.27 -14.75
N GLY A 33 -5.87 -0.84 -13.60
CA GLY A 33 -4.46 -1.07 -13.26
C GLY A 33 -3.73 0.20 -12.81
N ALA A 34 -4.45 1.20 -12.31
CA ALA A 34 -3.91 2.50 -11.90
C ALA A 34 -2.95 2.43 -10.70
N VAL A 35 -2.86 1.29 -10.01
CA VAL A 35 -1.94 1.09 -8.88
C VAL A 35 -0.57 0.65 -9.40
N LEU A 36 0.41 1.54 -9.28
CA LEU A 36 1.76 1.38 -9.77
C LEU A 36 2.71 0.99 -8.63
N GLU A 37 3.67 0.11 -8.95
CA GLU A 37 4.75 -0.31 -8.06
C GLU A 37 4.31 -0.74 -6.64
N PRO A 38 3.30 -1.63 -6.49
CA PRO A 38 2.83 -2.03 -5.18
C PRO A 38 3.92 -2.77 -4.39
N ILE A 39 4.15 -2.29 -3.17
CA ILE A 39 5.14 -2.79 -2.22
C ILE A 39 4.43 -3.20 -0.94
N ARG A 40 4.85 -4.33 -0.37
CA ARG A 40 4.49 -4.71 0.99
C ARG A 40 5.74 -4.81 1.85
N GLN A 41 5.73 -4.15 2.98
CA GLN A 41 6.77 -4.28 4.01
C GLN A 41 6.10 -4.64 5.33
N ALA A 42 6.28 -5.87 5.79
CA ALA A 42 5.52 -6.45 6.90
C ALA A 42 4.00 -6.28 6.69
N MET A 43 3.34 -5.47 7.53
CA MET A 43 1.91 -5.17 7.53
C MET A 43 1.56 -3.89 6.76
N GLU A 44 2.54 -3.19 6.20
CA GLU A 44 2.33 -1.94 5.48
C GLU A 44 2.30 -2.17 3.97
N LEU A 45 1.31 -1.59 3.31
CA LEU A 45 1.16 -1.51 1.86
C LEU A 45 1.51 -0.11 1.40
N ARG A 46 2.28 0.01 0.33
CA ARG A 46 2.63 1.28 -0.33
C ARG A 46 2.52 1.12 -1.84
N ALA A 47 2.04 2.15 -2.52
CA ALA A 47 2.05 2.22 -3.97
C ALA A 47 1.95 3.67 -4.43
N GLN A 48 2.16 3.86 -5.74
CA GLN A 48 1.68 5.04 -6.45
C GLN A 48 0.34 4.72 -7.08
N CYS A 49 -0.54 5.71 -7.23
CA CYS A 49 -1.83 5.55 -7.88
C CYS A 49 -2.05 6.67 -8.89
N GLU A 50 -2.21 6.31 -10.16
CA GLU A 50 -2.59 7.27 -11.19
C GLU A 50 -3.93 7.93 -10.81
N GLY A 51 -4.09 9.17 -11.24
CA GLY A 51 -5.07 10.07 -10.67
C GLY A 51 -5.54 11.15 -11.63
N SER A 52 -6.13 12.20 -11.08
CA SER A 52 -6.51 13.40 -11.82
C SER A 52 -5.33 14.34 -12.09
N ASP A 53 -4.29 14.27 -11.26
CA ASP A 53 -3.08 15.07 -11.43
C ASP A 53 -2.11 14.38 -12.39
N TYR A 54 -1.17 15.17 -12.93
CA TYR A 54 -0.12 14.66 -13.81
C TYR A 54 0.81 13.66 -13.09
N GLU A 55 1.19 13.97 -11.86
CA GLU A 55 1.98 13.08 -11.02
C GLU A 55 1.08 12.10 -10.25
N PRO A 56 1.43 10.80 -10.17
CA PRO A 56 0.69 9.82 -9.37
C PRO A 56 0.65 10.18 -7.88
N TYR A 57 -0.45 9.83 -7.22
CA TYR A 57 -0.59 10.01 -5.77
C TYR A 57 0.12 8.89 -5.01
N GLN A 58 0.81 9.24 -3.92
CA GLN A 58 1.36 8.27 -2.98
C GLN A 58 0.24 7.75 -2.09
N VAL A 59 0.10 6.43 -1.99
CA VAL A 59 -0.96 5.78 -1.21
C VAL A 59 -0.38 4.71 -0.31
N THR A 60 -0.80 4.73 0.96
CA THR A 60 -0.37 3.76 1.96
C THR A 60 -1.55 3.21 2.76
N ALA A 61 -1.39 1.97 3.23
CA ALA A 61 -2.32 1.35 4.16
C ALA A 61 -1.59 0.41 5.13
N THR A 62 -1.91 0.54 6.42
CA THR A 62 -1.41 -0.36 7.46
C THR A 62 -2.47 -1.40 7.77
N LEU A 63 -2.14 -2.67 7.57
CA LEU A 63 -3.02 -3.80 7.82
C LEU A 63 -3.05 -4.15 9.32
N ALA A 64 -4.18 -4.65 9.79
CA ALA A 64 -4.36 -5.20 11.13
C ALA A 64 -5.01 -6.58 11.07
N LYS A 65 -4.93 -7.34 12.16
CA LYS A 65 -5.48 -8.71 12.25
C LYS A 65 -6.95 -8.83 11.83
N GLY A 66 -7.74 -7.76 12.02
CA GLY A 66 -9.18 -7.71 11.69
C GLY A 66 -9.57 -6.71 10.60
N GLY A 67 -8.62 -6.17 9.83
CA GLY A 67 -8.93 -5.17 8.80
C GLY A 67 -7.78 -4.22 8.52
N ILE A 68 -8.08 -2.92 8.52
CA ILE A 68 -7.16 -1.83 8.19
C ILE A 68 -7.04 -0.93 9.41
N ALA A 69 -5.81 -0.68 9.86
CA ALA A 69 -5.54 0.19 11.01
C ALA A 69 -5.50 1.66 10.60
N GLU A 70 -4.81 1.96 9.50
CA GLU A 70 -4.56 3.32 9.04
C GLU A 70 -4.42 3.35 7.53
N THR A 71 -4.76 4.49 6.93
CA THR A 71 -4.57 4.75 5.51
C THR A 71 -4.13 6.19 5.30
N SER A 72 -3.27 6.42 4.31
CA SER A 72 -2.91 7.77 3.86
C SER A 72 -2.90 7.82 2.34
N CYS A 73 -3.28 8.97 1.79
CA CYS A 73 -3.16 9.26 0.37
C CYS A 73 -2.86 10.74 0.19
N THR A 74 -1.95 11.08 -0.72
CA THR A 74 -1.58 12.48 -0.98
C THR A 74 -2.59 13.25 -1.83
N CYS A 75 -3.70 12.62 -2.24
CA CYS A 75 -4.72 13.31 -3.01
C CYS A 75 -5.52 14.31 -2.16
N PRO A 76 -6.05 15.40 -2.75
CA PRO A 76 -6.75 16.46 -2.02
C PRO A 76 -8.16 16.08 -1.56
N TYR A 77 -8.52 14.80 -1.56
CA TYR A 77 -9.85 14.32 -1.19
C TYR A 77 -10.12 14.53 0.30
N ASP A 78 -11.21 15.23 0.64
CA ASP A 78 -11.62 15.55 2.00
C ASP A 78 -13.08 15.17 2.32
N HIS A 79 -13.77 14.46 1.41
CA HIS A 79 -15.22 14.20 1.49
C HIS A 79 -15.61 13.04 2.44
N GLY A 80 -14.77 12.73 3.43
CA GLY A 80 -15.01 11.68 4.42
C GLY A 80 -14.79 10.25 3.89
N GLY A 81 -14.41 9.36 4.83
CA GLY A 81 -13.94 8.01 4.50
C GLY A 81 -12.65 8.01 3.69
N ILE A 82 -12.27 6.84 3.18
CA ILE A 82 -11.08 6.70 2.33
C ILE A 82 -11.39 7.07 0.88
N CYS A 83 -10.40 7.65 0.20
CA CYS A 83 -10.52 8.03 -1.20
C CYS A 83 -10.47 6.80 -2.13
N LYS A 84 -10.85 7.01 -3.39
CA LYS A 84 -10.79 6.00 -4.46
C LYS A 84 -9.40 5.37 -4.64
N HIS A 85 -8.30 6.11 -4.44
CA HIS A 85 -6.94 5.60 -4.62
C HIS A 85 -6.59 4.58 -3.53
N THR A 86 -6.95 4.86 -2.28
CA THR A 86 -6.81 3.92 -1.17
C THR A 86 -7.68 2.69 -1.38
N VAL A 87 -8.92 2.85 -1.86
CA VAL A 87 -9.77 1.71 -2.24
C VAL A 87 -9.08 0.86 -3.30
N ALA A 88 -8.54 1.46 -4.36
CA ALA A 88 -7.85 0.74 -5.43
C ALA A 88 -6.63 -0.04 -4.92
N LEU A 89 -5.81 0.56 -4.03
CA LEU A 89 -4.69 -0.14 -3.39
C LEU A 89 -5.17 -1.38 -2.62
N LEU A 90 -6.21 -1.21 -1.80
CA LEU A 90 -6.72 -2.28 -0.96
C LEU A 90 -7.39 -3.39 -1.77
N LEU A 91 -8.14 -3.06 -2.83
CA LEU A 91 -8.68 -4.04 -3.77
C LEU A 91 -7.57 -4.79 -4.50
N THR A 92 -6.50 -4.09 -4.90
CA THR A 92 -5.32 -4.74 -5.48
C THR A 92 -4.73 -5.76 -4.51
N TYR A 93 -4.63 -5.44 -3.22
CA TYR A 93 -4.16 -6.39 -2.21
C TYR A 93 -5.10 -7.59 -2.01
N VAL A 94 -6.42 -7.36 -1.97
CA VAL A 94 -7.42 -8.42 -1.77
C VAL A 94 -7.43 -9.41 -2.94
N HIS A 95 -7.41 -8.90 -4.18
CA HIS A 95 -7.61 -9.75 -5.35
C HIS A 95 -6.32 -10.19 -6.04
N ARG A 96 -5.24 -9.44 -5.87
CA ARG A 96 -3.94 -9.68 -6.52
C ARG A 96 -2.77 -9.50 -5.55
N PRO A 97 -2.76 -10.13 -4.35
CA PRO A 97 -1.69 -9.94 -3.37
C PRO A 97 -0.28 -10.26 -3.91
N GLN A 98 -0.17 -11.12 -4.93
CA GLN A 98 1.07 -11.49 -5.60
C GLN A 98 1.72 -10.36 -6.41
N THR A 99 1.00 -9.27 -6.73
CA THR A 99 1.61 -8.11 -7.41
C THR A 99 2.48 -7.30 -6.47
N PHE A 100 2.27 -7.42 -5.16
CA PHE A 100 3.03 -6.69 -4.16
C PHE A 100 4.43 -7.28 -4.02
N ARG A 101 5.44 -6.47 -4.34
CA ARG A 101 6.82 -6.82 -4.02
C ARG A 101 7.02 -6.80 -2.51
N SER A 102 7.42 -7.93 -1.95
CA SER A 102 7.75 -8.02 -0.52
C SER A 102 9.14 -7.44 -0.27
N ILE A 103 9.21 -6.33 0.47
CA ILE A 103 10.47 -5.76 0.93
C ILE A 103 10.70 -6.18 2.38
N PRO A 104 11.84 -6.78 2.72
CA PRO A 104 12.17 -7.11 4.11
C PRO A 104 12.26 -5.84 4.98
N PRO A 105 12.01 -5.93 6.28
CA PRO A 105 12.24 -4.80 7.18
C PRO A 105 13.73 -4.41 7.15
N LEU A 106 14.01 -3.12 7.30
CA LEU A 106 15.38 -2.60 7.25
C LEU A 106 16.32 -3.37 8.19
N ALA A 107 15.88 -3.68 9.40
CA ALA A 107 16.66 -4.48 10.36
C ALA A 107 17.10 -5.84 9.79
N ALA A 108 16.27 -6.50 8.99
CA ALA A 108 16.64 -7.76 8.34
C ALA A 108 17.61 -7.55 7.16
N MET A 109 17.50 -6.43 6.44
CA MET A 109 18.45 -6.06 5.37
C MET A 109 19.84 -5.70 5.92
N LEU A 110 19.86 -5.12 7.12
CA LEU A 110 21.08 -4.72 7.82
C LEU A 110 21.67 -5.84 8.68
N ALA A 111 20.93 -6.94 8.92
CA ALA A 111 21.40 -8.04 9.75
C ALA A 111 22.70 -8.62 9.20
N GLY A 112 23.75 -8.61 10.02
CA GLY A 112 25.07 -9.12 9.65
C GLY A 112 25.97 -8.13 8.88
N ARG A 113 25.51 -6.88 8.64
CA ARG A 113 26.36 -5.82 8.05
C ARG A 113 27.02 -4.97 9.13
N GLY A 114 28.33 -4.74 8.98
CA GLY A 114 29.09 -3.85 9.84
C GLY A 114 28.87 -2.38 9.49
N GLN A 115 29.11 -1.47 10.43
CA GLN A 115 28.92 -0.02 10.24
C GLN A 115 29.72 0.52 9.03
N GLU A 116 30.95 0.04 8.82
CA GLU A 116 31.81 0.43 7.69
C GLU A 116 31.18 0.06 6.34
N GLU A 117 30.57 -1.13 6.27
CA GLU A 117 29.92 -1.64 5.06
C GLU A 117 28.66 -0.85 4.70
N LEU A 118 27.95 -0.32 5.71
CA LEU A 118 26.77 0.51 5.53
C LEU A 118 27.11 1.92 5.04
N ILE A 119 28.21 2.50 5.54
CA ILE A 119 28.70 3.83 5.11
C ILE A 119 29.16 3.78 3.64
N ALA A 120 29.69 2.64 3.19
CA ALA A 120 30.14 2.43 1.83
C ALA A 120 28.99 2.16 0.82
N LEU A 121 27.73 2.07 1.27
CA LEU A 121 26.60 1.87 0.36
C LEU A 121 26.43 3.12 -0.53
N PRO A 122 26.41 2.96 -1.87
CA PRO A 122 26.15 4.07 -2.74
C PRO A 122 24.73 4.58 -2.48
N SER A 123 24.61 5.87 -2.12
CA SER A 123 23.32 6.56 -2.05
C SER A 123 22.74 6.62 -3.46
N SER A 124 21.89 5.66 -3.82
CA SER A 124 21.02 5.79 -4.99
C SER A 124 19.79 6.59 -4.57
N ALA A 125 19.99 7.89 -4.38
CA ALA A 125 18.92 8.84 -4.60
C ALA A 125 18.71 8.92 -6.12
N ARG A 126 17.66 8.27 -6.61
CA ARG A 126 17.06 8.64 -7.89
C ARG A 126 15.96 9.65 -7.62
#